data_AF-A0A1I1W3H3-F1
#
_entry.id   AF-A0A1I1W3H3-F1
#
_cell.length_a   1.000
_cell.length_b   1.000
_cell.length_c   1.000
_cell.angle_alpha   90.00
_cell.angle_beta   90.00
_cell.angle_gamma   90.00
#
_symmetry.space_group_name_H-M   'P 1'
#
loop_
_entity.id
_entity.type
_entity.pdbx_description
1 polymer ?
#
loop_
_entity_poly.entity_id
_entity_poly.type
_entity_poly.pdbx_seq_one_letter_code
_entity_poly.pdbx_strand_id
1 'polypeptide(L)'
;MNPAVCAVCGTTAAQEADRGGPQGAWVQFADHEGAEASGLGHPEGLAYFCAAHCTAAQALASRPCAEALAQLRAQNPQPCQAPAARPASPPARRWWQFWRT
;
A
#
# COMPACT_ATOMS: atom_id res chain seq x y z
N MET A 1 -13.29 -0.19 0.27
CA MET A 1 -12.37 -0.70 1.31
C MET A 1 -11.01 -0.82 0.66
N ASN A 2 -9.99 -0.11 1.16
CA ASN A 2 -8.63 -0.22 0.60
C ASN A 2 -8.03 -1.54 1.11
N PRO A 3 -7.48 -2.43 0.26
CA PRO A 3 -6.87 -3.66 0.75
C PRO A 3 -5.72 -3.36 1.73
N ALA A 4 -5.55 -4.24 2.72
CA ALA A 4 -4.36 -4.23 3.57
C ALA A 4 -3.16 -4.66 2.72
N VAL A 5 -2.38 -3.69 2.27
CA VAL A 5 -1.21 -3.86 1.40
C VAL A 5 0.01 -3.33 2.11
N CYS A 6 1.10 -4.11 2.13
CA CYS A 6 2.34 -3.69 2.75
C CYS A 6 2.89 -2.43 2.05
N ALA A 7 3.08 -1.36 2.82
CA ALA A 7 3.56 -0.08 2.29
C ALA A 7 5.04 -0.08 1.81
N VAL A 8 5.76 -1.18 2.04
CA VAL A 8 7.16 -1.39 1.61
C VAL A 8 7.22 -2.24 0.34
N CYS A 9 6.67 -3.46 0.36
CA CYS A 9 6.83 -4.43 -0.73
C CYS A 9 5.55 -4.72 -1.55
N GLY A 10 4.40 -4.14 -1.19
CA GLY A 10 3.16 -4.34 -1.93
C GLY A 10 2.47 -5.69 -1.73
N THR A 11 3.01 -6.57 -0.87
CA THR A 11 2.35 -7.84 -0.53
C THR A 11 1.01 -7.57 0.17
N THR A 12 -0.06 -8.21 -0.31
CA THR A 12 -1.38 -8.06 0.29
C THR A 12 -1.56 -9.02 1.47
N ALA A 13 -2.42 -8.66 2.42
CA ALA A 13 -2.77 -9.55 3.53
C ALA A 13 -3.35 -10.90 3.04
N ALA A 14 -4.08 -10.90 1.92
CA ALA A 14 -4.59 -12.12 1.29
C ALA A 14 -3.43 -13.02 0.83
N GLN A 15 -2.41 -12.47 0.17
CA GLN A 15 -1.23 -13.24 -0.27
C GLN A 15 -0.43 -13.83 0.89
N GLU A 16 -0.36 -13.14 2.04
CA GLU A 16 0.25 -13.72 3.25
C GLU A 16 -0.62 -14.82 3.86
N ALA A 17 -1.94 -14.63 3.90
CA ALA A 17 -2.88 -15.62 4.41
C ALA A 17 -2.86 -16.91 3.58
N ASP A 18 -2.82 -16.81 2.25
CA ASP A 18 -2.69 -17.95 1.33
C ASP A 18 -1.41 -18.77 1.58
N ARG A 19 -0.34 -18.14 2.06
CA ARG A 19 0.93 -18.80 2.37
C ARG A 19 0.90 -19.54 3.71
N GLY A 20 -0.12 -19.34 4.54
CA GLY A 20 -0.27 -19.99 5.85
C GLY A 20 0.78 -19.58 6.89
N GLY A 21 1.39 -18.41 6.73
CA GLY A 21 2.46 -17.90 7.60
C GLY A 21 1.98 -16.90 8.66
N PRO A 22 2.91 -16.29 9.43
CA PRO A 22 2.59 -15.17 10.31
C PRO A 22 1.97 -14.02 9.49
N GLN A 23 0.95 -13.38 10.06
CA GLN A 23 0.25 -12.29 9.40
C GLN A 23 0.90 -10.94 9.74
N GLY A 24 0.86 -10.04 8.78
CA GLY A 24 1.20 -8.64 8.99
C GLY A 24 0.27 -7.91 9.96
N ALA A 25 0.60 -6.67 10.27
CA ALA A 25 -0.18 -5.83 11.18
C ALA A 25 -0.19 -4.36 10.73
N TRP A 26 -1.18 -3.64 11.25
CA TRP A 26 -1.25 -2.18 11.15
C TRP A 26 -0.33 -1.55 12.18
N VAL A 27 0.49 -0.59 11.74
CA VAL A 27 1.41 0.15 12.59
C VAL A 27 1.01 1.62 12.60
N GLN A 28 0.80 2.16 13.80
CA GLN A 28 0.58 3.57 14.07
C GLN A 28 1.93 4.26 14.26
N PHE A 29 2.12 5.39 13.59
CA PHE A 29 3.30 6.24 13.65
C PHE A 29 3.05 7.50 14.49
N ALA A 30 4.09 8.28 14.76
CA ALA A 30 4.01 9.44 15.66
C ALA A 30 3.13 10.58 15.13
N ASP A 31 2.98 10.67 13.81
CA ASP A 31 2.07 11.59 13.11
C ASP A 31 0.64 11.04 13.02
N HIS A 32 0.33 9.94 13.71
CA HIS A 32 -1.03 9.44 13.79
C HIS A 32 -1.88 10.36 14.66
N GLU A 33 -2.41 11.41 14.04
CA GLU A 33 -3.50 12.15 14.61
C GLU A 33 -4.75 11.26 14.48
N GLY A 34 -5.22 10.73 15.62
CA GLY A 34 -6.52 10.08 15.68
C GLY A 34 -7.61 10.97 15.09
N ALA A 35 -8.78 10.41 14.83
CA ALA A 35 -9.90 11.00 14.06
C ALA A 35 -10.39 12.42 14.46
N GLU A 36 -9.78 13.05 15.47
CA GLU A 36 -10.01 14.41 15.96
C GLU A 36 -9.26 15.50 15.15
N ALA A 37 -8.35 15.14 14.23
CA ALA A 37 -7.76 16.09 13.28
C ALA A 37 -8.80 16.49 12.22
N SER A 38 -9.58 17.51 12.60
CA SER A 38 -10.66 18.10 11.82
C SER A 38 -10.16 18.68 10.50
N GLY A 39 -10.26 17.93 9.41
CA GLY A 39 -10.15 18.52 8.07
C GLY A 39 -9.93 17.52 6.94
N LEU A 40 -11.01 17.00 6.34
CA LEU A 40 -11.16 16.48 4.96
C LEU A 40 -9.98 15.68 4.31
N GLY A 41 -9.04 15.16 5.10
CA GLY A 41 -7.88 14.40 4.67
C GLY A 41 -7.90 13.01 5.28
N HIS A 42 -7.29 12.04 4.60
CA HIS A 42 -7.09 10.71 5.18
C HIS A 42 -6.28 10.83 6.47
N PRO A 43 -6.64 10.09 7.54
CA PRO A 43 -5.85 10.09 8.76
C PRO A 43 -4.44 9.63 8.42
N GLU A 44 -3.48 10.54 8.59
CA GLU A 44 -2.07 10.26 8.40
C GLU A 44 -1.55 9.37 9.55
N GLY A 45 -0.35 8.81 9.41
CA GLY A 45 0.25 8.03 10.48
C GLY A 45 -0.19 6.57 10.65
N LEU A 46 -1.02 5.97 9.78
CA LEU A 46 -1.38 4.55 9.88
C LEU A 46 -1.12 3.78 8.58
N ALA A 47 -0.32 2.71 8.64
CA ALA A 47 -0.05 1.86 7.48
C ALA A 47 0.04 0.37 7.83
N TYR A 48 -0.30 -0.49 6.85
CA TYR A 48 -0.18 -1.93 6.99
C TYR A 48 1.21 -2.41 6.54
N PHE A 49 1.75 -3.40 7.24
CA PHE A 49 3.02 -4.05 6.92
C PHE A 49 2.86 -5.56 7.00
N CYS A 50 3.44 -6.28 6.03
CA CYS A 50 3.52 -7.74 6.09
C CYS A 50 4.39 -8.21 7.27
N ALA A 51 4.28 -9.48 7.67
CA ALA A 51 5.00 -10.01 8.83
C ALA A 51 6.52 -9.76 8.75
N ALA A 52 7.11 -9.83 7.55
CA ALA A 52 8.53 -9.59 7.32
C ALA A 52 8.98 -8.14 7.63
N HIS A 53 8.15 -7.14 7.33
CA HIS A 53 8.49 -5.72 7.52
C HIS A 53 7.85 -5.11 8.77
N CYS A 54 6.94 -5.83 9.44
CA CYS A 54 6.21 -5.33 10.58
C CYS A 54 7.13 -4.97 11.76
N THR A 55 8.08 -5.84 12.11
CA THR A 55 9.02 -5.59 13.22
C THR A 55 9.86 -4.33 12.99
N ALA A 56 10.37 -4.15 11.76
CA ALA A 56 11.14 -2.96 11.40
C ALA A 56 10.28 -1.69 11.43
N ALA A 57 9.01 -1.78 11.01
CA ALA A 57 8.08 -0.66 11.07
C ALA A 57 7.74 -0.26 12.51
N GLN A 58 7.53 -1.23 13.41
CA GLN A 58 7.29 -0.97 14.83
C GLN A 58 8.48 -0.26 15.50
N ALA A 59 9.72 -0.62 15.13
CA ALA A 59 10.91 0.07 15.64
C ALA A 59 10.98 1.55 15.22
N LEU A 60 10.26 1.94 14.17
CA LEU A 60 10.18 3.32 13.67
C LEU A 60 8.85 3.99 14.02
N ALA A 61 8.00 3.38 14.83
CA ALA A 61 6.69 3.92 15.21
C ALA A 61 6.77 5.29 15.89
N SER A 62 7.90 5.63 16.52
CA SER A 62 8.14 6.95 17.12
C SER A 62 8.50 8.05 16.11
N ARG A 63 8.62 7.73 14.81
CA ARG A 63 8.90 8.68 13.73
C ARG A 63 7.62 8.98 12.94
N PRO A 64 7.57 10.10 12.18
CA PRO A 64 6.48 10.32 11.24
C PRO A 64 6.48 9.26 10.14
N CYS A 65 5.29 8.84 9.71
CA CYS A 65 5.04 7.75 8.77
C CYS A 65 5.81 7.93 7.46
N ALA A 66 5.84 9.15 6.91
CA ALA A 66 6.59 9.46 5.70
C ALA A 66 8.10 9.17 5.85
N GLU A 67 8.69 9.54 6.98
CA GLU A 67 10.12 9.32 7.24
C GLU A 67 10.40 7.84 7.53
N ALA A 68 9.56 7.20 8.33
CA ALA A 68 9.65 5.77 8.62
C ALA A 68 9.56 4.93 7.33
N LEU A 69 8.64 5.25 6.43
CA LEU A 69 8.50 4.57 5.14
C LEU A 69 9.69 4.81 4.23
N ALA A 70 10.22 6.04 4.16
CA ALA A 70 11.42 6.34 3.38
C ALA A 70 12.61 5.50 3.87
N GLN A 71 12.79 5.42 5.19
CA GLN A 71 13.85 4.62 5.81
C GLN A 71 13.65 3.12 5.59
N LEU A 72 12.43 2.59 5.76
CA LEU A 72 12.12 1.18 5.52
C LEU A 72 12.37 0.77 4.07
N ARG A 73 12.01 1.62 3.11
CA ARG A 73 12.26 1.38 1.67
C ARG A 73 13.73 1.46 1.31
N ALA A 74 14.49 2.36 1.95
CA ALA A 74 15.94 2.41 1.78
C ALA A 74 16.65 1.16 2.31
N GLN A 75 16.18 0.61 3.44
CA GLN A 75 16.74 -0.61 4.05
C GLN A 75 16.28 -1.89 3.35
N ASN A 76 15.10 -1.87 2.73
CA ASN A 76 14.54 -2.98 1.99
C ASN A 76 14.36 -2.55 0.53
N PRO A 77 15.46 -2.51 -0.25
CA PRO A 77 15.40 -2.30 -1.69
C PRO A 77 14.78 -3.55 -2.35
N GLN A 78 13.50 -3.80 -2.09
CA GLN A 78 12.69 -4.66 -2.93
C GLN A 78 12.56 -3.95 -4.29
N PRO A 79 12.65 -4.69 -5.40
CA PRO A 79 12.65 -4.10 -6.72
C PRO A 79 11.37 -3.32 -6.85
N CYS A 80 11.54 -2.07 -7.28
CA CYS A 80 10.47 -1.19 -7.71
C CYS A 80 9.60 -2.01 -8.68
N GLN A 81 8.54 -2.65 -8.19
CA GLN A 81 7.43 -2.98 -9.06
C GLN A 81 6.84 -1.62 -9.40
N ALA A 82 7.42 -1.00 -10.44
CA ALA A 82 6.70 -0.03 -11.23
C ALA A 82 5.30 -0.63 -11.42
N PRO A 83 4.22 0.11 -11.16
CA PRO A 83 2.89 -0.41 -11.43
C PRO A 83 2.96 -0.95 -12.84
N ALA A 84 2.77 -2.27 -13.02
CA ALA A 84 2.84 -2.90 -14.33
C ALA A 84 1.98 -2.02 -15.22
N ALA A 85 2.63 -1.30 -16.14
CA ALA A 85 1.94 -0.40 -17.04
C ALA A 85 0.82 -1.24 -17.60
N ARG A 86 -0.43 -0.89 -17.24
CA ARG A 86 -1.61 -1.60 -17.74
C ARG A 86 -1.34 -1.75 -19.24
N PRO A 87 -1.33 -2.98 -19.82
CA PRO A 87 -1.23 -3.08 -21.26
C PRO A 87 -2.32 -2.17 -21.80
N ALA A 88 -1.91 -1.20 -22.62
CA ALA A 88 -2.81 -0.20 -23.18
C ALA A 88 -4.03 -0.96 -23.69
N SER A 89 -5.20 -0.66 -23.12
CA SER A 89 -6.43 -1.30 -23.57
C SER A 89 -6.47 -1.13 -25.10
N PRO A 90 -6.65 -2.22 -25.87
CA PRO A 90 -6.76 -2.08 -27.32
C PRO A 90 -7.86 -1.05 -27.59
N PRO A 91 -7.69 -0.17 -28.60
CA PRO A 91 -8.64 0.90 -28.85
C PRO A 91 -10.03 0.30 -28.94
N ALA A 92 -10.96 0.82 -28.13
CA ALA A 92 -12.32 0.34 -28.06
C ALA A 92 -12.88 0.27 -29.49
N ARG A 93 -13.17 -0.95 -29.96
CA ARG A 93 -13.87 -1.13 -31.22
C ARG A 93 -15.18 -0.37 -31.09
N ARG A 94 -15.32 0.64 -31.94
CA ARG A 94 -16.44 1.57 -31.97
C ARG A 94 -17.68 0.85 -32.50
N TRP A 95 -18.49 0.32 -31.58
CA TRP A 95 -19.73 -0.45 -31.82
C TRP A 95 -20.75 0.23 -32.75
N TRP A 96 -20.68 1.55 -32.91
CA TRP A 96 -21.55 2.36 -33.76
C TRP A 96 -21.25 2.28 -35.28
N GLN A 97 -20.18 1.59 -35.71
CA GLN A 97 -19.86 1.40 -37.14
C GLN A 97 -20.67 0.29 -37.83
N PHE A 98 -21.46 -0.49 -37.08
CA PHE A 98 -22.31 -1.56 -37.65
C PHE A 98 -23.72 -1.11 -38.07
N TRP A 99 -24.08 0.16 -37.83
CA TRP A 99 -25.46 0.67 -38.01
C TRP A 99 -25.58 1.84 -39.01
N ARG A 100 -24.71 1.85 -40.03
CA ARG A 100 -24.88 2.73 -41.19
C ARG A 100 -24.75 1.92 -42.48
N THR A 101 -25.76 1.08 -42.70
CA THR A 101 -26.26 0.80 -44.06
C THR A 101 -26.83 2.07 -44.66
#